data_AF-A0A7S1F5Q6-F1
#
_entry.id   AF-A0A7S1F5Q6-F1
#
_cell.length_a   1.000
_cell.length_b   1.000
_cell.length_c   1.000
_cell.angle_alpha   90.00
_cell.angle_beta   90.00
_cell.angle_gamma   90.00
#
_symmetry.space_group_name_H-M   'P 1'
#
loop_
_entity.id
_entity.type
_entity.pdbx_description
1 polymer ?
#
loop_
_entity_poly.entity_id
_entity_poly.type
_entity_poly.pdbx_seq_one_letter_code
_entity_poly.pdbx_strand_id
1 'polypeptide(L)'
;MSTNDIALERVQALLKVDTGNGSLYEHLVRVCRKLTEDRPEDALAQLETLSRHLKQSTFKGARGPDASQDIVRDAEANAKQKKWCQDIGKLLQQFDHPESPIVLQCTIRNVDDDARMFSWAGIGFGQQETFHLSMSLRKLAMETPDLLRLRFWGKILGTGGDYYIAEGAMEVPKVERPPPPALPGTPDYDVEPCGEGSNIFVYWVTGTSCSSWVRLPSARASHILAAQNIKKLMTGNLESPILSSPWFPGKERHLLRAQIARISASCTLAVKGWLVEDEDLPGRVKEAEDREENFPGQDELETQGGWVHALPHLLATGKIAYPDLDKIRELVQPEDEPKRPSALPQEVFDKLEAEVQNQQELEPQKGLLEGIEEDLVELKAEDAPEGSPAWSIRKRGDQGLYTFDDDTKSYRVTVLSSKVWPGAVTVAQGKKFSNMYVGYGLKCGSLLPADPKSGLPLAHTSPFMPLAPGDIMEEPVDLAENEEPNPQDEDAQSDHASVDPDDEAD
;
A
#
# COMPACT_ATOMS: atom_id res chain seq x y z
N MET A 1 -23.04 -65.78 -52.00
CA MET A 1 -22.04 -65.54 -50.93
C MET A 1 -22.78 -64.95 -49.76
N SER A 2 -22.78 -65.64 -48.63
CA SER A 2 -23.71 -65.39 -47.52
C SER A 2 -23.37 -64.08 -46.80
N THR A 3 -24.40 -63.34 -46.41
CA THR A 3 -24.33 -62.13 -45.58
C THR A 3 -23.90 -62.42 -44.13
N ASN A 4 -23.60 -63.68 -43.78
CA ASN A 4 -23.35 -64.10 -42.41
C ASN A 4 -21.87 -64.05 -41.99
N ASP A 5 -20.92 -64.13 -42.93
CA ASP A 5 -19.49 -64.16 -42.58
C ASP A 5 -18.88 -62.76 -42.35
N ILE A 6 -19.41 -61.74 -43.04
CA ILE A 6 -18.99 -60.33 -42.85
C ILE A 6 -19.48 -59.77 -41.50
N ALA A 7 -20.43 -60.43 -40.84
CA ALA A 7 -21.01 -59.98 -39.58
C ALA A 7 -20.16 -60.40 -38.36
N LEU A 8 -19.63 -61.63 -38.32
CA LEU A 8 -19.04 -62.18 -37.09
C LEU A 8 -17.69 -61.53 -36.74
N GLU A 9 -16.79 -61.41 -37.72
CA GLU A 9 -15.47 -60.81 -37.50
C GLU A 9 -15.56 -59.32 -37.15
N ARG A 10 -16.51 -58.61 -37.78
CA ARG A 10 -16.78 -57.19 -37.47
C ARG A 10 -17.35 -57.02 -36.07
N VAL A 11 -18.27 -57.89 -35.65
CA VAL A 11 -18.81 -57.89 -34.29
C VAL A 11 -17.71 -58.22 -33.28
N GLN A 12 -16.84 -59.19 -33.57
CA GLN A 12 -15.72 -59.51 -32.69
C GLN A 12 -14.72 -58.35 -32.57
N ALA A 13 -14.43 -57.66 -33.67
CA ALA A 13 -13.58 -56.47 -33.66
C ALA A 13 -14.21 -55.34 -32.84
N LEU A 14 -15.53 -55.12 -32.96
CA LEU A 14 -16.26 -54.11 -32.19
C LEU A 14 -16.27 -54.40 -30.69
N LEU A 15 -16.43 -55.65 -30.29
CA LEU A 15 -16.42 -56.05 -28.88
C LEU A 15 -15.02 -55.92 -28.24
N LYS A 16 -13.95 -55.91 -29.04
CA LYS A 16 -12.56 -55.79 -28.59
C LYS A 16 -12.06 -54.34 -28.50
N VAL A 17 -12.87 -53.34 -28.88
CA VAL A 17 -12.50 -51.93 -28.72
C VAL A 17 -12.36 -51.60 -27.24
N ASP A 18 -11.22 -51.04 -26.86
CA ASP A 18 -10.94 -50.61 -25.48
C ASP A 18 -11.40 -49.17 -25.27
N THR A 19 -12.31 -48.97 -24.32
CA THR A 19 -12.82 -47.64 -23.93
C THR A 19 -12.08 -47.07 -22.70
N GLY A 20 -10.91 -47.61 -22.37
CA GLY A 20 -10.02 -47.12 -21.30
C GLY A 20 -10.10 -47.92 -20.00
N ASN A 21 -11.19 -48.67 -19.77
CA ASN A 21 -11.38 -49.54 -18.60
C ASN A 21 -11.40 -51.04 -18.97
N GLY A 22 -10.94 -51.39 -20.18
CA GLY A 22 -10.96 -52.74 -20.74
C GLY A 22 -12.03 -52.94 -21.82
N SER A 23 -11.90 -54.02 -22.58
CA SER A 23 -12.83 -54.35 -23.68
C SER A 23 -14.09 -55.08 -23.18
N LEU A 24 -15.22 -54.86 -23.86
CA LEU A 24 -16.48 -55.57 -23.58
C LEU A 24 -16.33 -57.08 -23.75
N TYR A 25 -15.55 -57.51 -24.74
CA TYR A 25 -15.24 -58.91 -24.98
C TYR A 25 -14.60 -59.59 -23.77
N GLU A 26 -13.57 -58.97 -23.18
CA GLU A 26 -12.91 -59.51 -21.99
C GLU A 26 -13.84 -59.57 -20.78
N HIS A 27 -14.70 -58.56 -20.61
CA HIS A 27 -15.68 -58.55 -19.52
C HIS A 27 -16.66 -59.71 -19.63
N LEU A 28 -17.25 -59.93 -20.81
CA LEU A 28 -18.17 -61.04 -21.06
C LEU A 28 -17.50 -62.40 -20.84
N VAL A 29 -16.25 -62.57 -21.28
CA VAL A 29 -15.49 -63.81 -21.04
C VAL A 29 -15.28 -64.06 -19.54
N ARG A 30 -14.97 -63.02 -18.75
CA ARG A 30 -14.83 -63.15 -17.29
C ARG A 30 -16.15 -63.51 -16.61
N VAL A 31 -17.25 -62.88 -17.03
CA VAL A 31 -18.59 -63.18 -16.52
C VAL A 31 -18.97 -64.63 -16.82
N CYS A 32 -18.81 -65.08 -18.08
CA CYS A 32 -19.09 -66.47 -18.46
C CYS A 32 -18.22 -67.47 -17.71
N ARG A 33 -16.93 -67.17 -17.51
CA ARG A 33 -16.02 -68.01 -16.71
C ARG A 33 -16.52 -68.16 -15.28
N LYS A 34 -16.86 -67.06 -14.62
CA LYS A 34 -17.38 -67.06 -13.24
C LYS A 34 -18.70 -67.80 -13.10
N LEU A 35 -19.61 -67.61 -14.05
CA LEU A 35 -20.89 -68.33 -14.08
C LEU A 35 -20.69 -69.86 -14.21
N THR A 36 -19.67 -70.28 -14.97
CA THR A 36 -19.35 -71.69 -15.20
C THR A 36 -18.69 -72.34 -13.97
N GLU A 37 -17.91 -71.55 -13.21
CA GLU A 37 -17.27 -71.96 -11.95
C GLU A 37 -18.30 -72.09 -10.82
N ASP A 38 -19.15 -71.08 -10.63
CA ASP A 38 -20.02 -70.97 -9.45
C ASP A 38 -21.37 -71.72 -9.61
N ARG A 39 -21.78 -72.04 -10.85
CA ARG A 39 -23.01 -72.78 -11.22
C ARG A 39 -24.24 -72.47 -10.34
N PRO A 40 -24.71 -71.21 -10.31
CA PRO A 40 -25.88 -70.84 -9.53
C PRO A 40 -27.18 -71.46 -10.09
N GLU A 41 -28.13 -71.78 -9.20
CA GLU A 41 -29.43 -72.35 -9.60
C GLU A 41 -30.26 -71.39 -10.47
N ASP A 42 -30.18 -70.09 -10.21
CA ASP A 42 -30.76 -69.03 -11.06
C ASP A 42 -29.66 -68.11 -11.61
N ALA A 43 -29.06 -68.54 -12.72
CA ALA A 43 -27.95 -67.85 -13.34
C ALA A 43 -28.35 -66.54 -14.04
N LEU A 44 -29.63 -66.40 -14.42
CA LEU A 44 -30.12 -65.20 -15.11
C LEU A 44 -30.25 -64.03 -14.13
N ALA A 45 -30.85 -64.26 -12.96
CA ALA A 45 -31.03 -63.23 -11.93
C ALA A 45 -29.69 -62.75 -11.35
N GLN A 46 -28.70 -63.64 -11.27
CA GLN A 46 -27.38 -63.33 -10.69
C GLN A 46 -26.40 -62.68 -11.68
N LEU A 47 -26.67 -62.75 -12.98
CA LEU A 47 -25.78 -62.23 -14.03
C LEU A 47 -25.45 -60.74 -13.84
N GLU A 48 -26.45 -59.93 -13.51
CA GLU A 48 -26.27 -58.48 -13.32
C GLU A 48 -25.41 -58.17 -12.10
N THR A 49 -25.65 -58.89 -11.00
CA THR A 49 -24.89 -58.74 -9.75
C THR A 49 -23.44 -59.17 -9.95
N LEU A 50 -23.20 -60.29 -10.64
CA LEU A 50 -21.85 -60.77 -10.98
C LEU A 50 -21.12 -59.84 -11.94
N SER A 51 -21.82 -59.32 -12.96
CA SER A 51 -21.26 -58.33 -13.89
C SER A 51 -20.87 -57.05 -13.16
N ARG A 52 -21.68 -56.58 -12.21
CA ARG A 52 -21.38 -55.42 -11.37
C ARG A 52 -20.18 -55.67 -10.45
N HIS A 53 -20.13 -56.82 -9.79
CA HIS A 53 -19.02 -57.22 -8.93
C HIS A 53 -17.70 -57.30 -9.72
N LEU A 54 -17.71 -57.88 -10.91
CA LEU A 54 -16.53 -57.98 -11.77
C LEU A 54 -16.05 -56.62 -12.30
N LYS A 55 -16.98 -55.70 -12.60
CA LYS A 55 -16.62 -54.32 -12.95
C LYS A 55 -15.96 -53.59 -11.79
N GLN A 56 -16.43 -53.82 -10.55
CA GLN A 56 -15.86 -53.22 -9.35
C GLN A 56 -14.48 -53.81 -9.00
N SER A 57 -14.31 -55.13 -9.10
CA SER A 57 -13.03 -55.79 -8.79
C SER A 57 -11.95 -55.58 -9.85
N THR A 58 -12.37 -55.37 -11.10
CA THR A 58 -11.45 -55.12 -12.23
C THR A 58 -11.29 -53.62 -12.51
N PHE A 59 -11.90 -52.75 -11.71
CA PHE A 59 -11.77 -51.30 -11.87
C PHE A 59 -10.31 -50.90 -11.67
N LYS A 60 -9.64 -50.60 -12.77
CA LYS A 60 -8.37 -49.88 -12.76
C LYS A 60 -8.75 -48.41 -12.76
N GLY A 61 -8.54 -47.72 -11.63
CA GLY A 61 -8.61 -46.27 -11.62
C GLY A 61 -7.73 -45.71 -12.74
N ALA A 62 -8.13 -44.60 -13.36
CA ALA A 62 -7.34 -43.96 -14.41
C ALA A 62 -5.89 -43.85 -13.92
N ARG A 63 -4.98 -44.57 -14.57
CA ARG A 63 -3.55 -44.47 -14.26
C ARG A 63 -3.19 -43.02 -14.53
N GLY A 64 -2.70 -42.30 -13.51
CA GLY A 64 -2.21 -40.94 -13.70
C GLY A 64 -1.28 -40.93 -14.91
N PRO A 65 -1.38 -39.95 -15.81
CA PRO A 65 -0.57 -39.96 -17.02
C PRO A 65 0.91 -39.99 -16.62
N ASP A 66 1.65 -41.01 -17.09
CA ASP A 66 3.08 -41.23 -16.75
C ASP A 66 3.97 -40.08 -17.28
N ALA A 67 3.47 -39.33 -18.27
CA ALA A 67 4.05 -38.07 -18.74
C ALA A 67 3.06 -36.94 -18.47
N SER A 68 3.53 -35.82 -17.93
CA SER A 68 2.74 -34.60 -17.84
C SER A 68 2.15 -34.31 -19.22
N GLN A 69 0.83 -34.42 -19.35
CA GLN A 69 0.18 -33.82 -20.51
C GLN A 69 0.58 -32.35 -20.50
N ASP A 70 1.10 -31.85 -21.62
CA ASP A 70 1.32 -30.42 -21.79
C ASP A 70 -0.03 -29.75 -21.52
N ILE A 71 -0.16 -29.20 -20.31
CA ILE A 71 -1.29 -28.36 -19.97
C ILE A 71 -1.26 -27.31 -21.06
N VAL A 72 -2.33 -27.25 -21.87
CA VAL A 72 -2.52 -26.18 -22.86
C VAL A 72 -2.65 -24.89 -22.07
N ARG A 73 -1.53 -24.35 -21.62
CA ARG A 73 -1.42 -23.03 -21.03
C ARG A 73 -1.70 -22.07 -22.17
N ASP A 74 -2.56 -21.09 -21.90
CA ASP A 74 -2.90 -20.05 -22.86
C ASP A 74 -1.65 -19.55 -23.57
N ALA A 75 -1.68 -19.52 -24.90
CA ALA A 75 -0.51 -19.12 -25.71
C ALA A 75 0.03 -17.74 -25.29
N GLU A 76 -0.85 -16.86 -24.82
CA GLU A 76 -0.51 -15.55 -24.27
C GLU A 76 0.27 -15.64 -22.95
N ALA A 77 -0.14 -16.50 -22.02
CA ALA A 77 0.57 -16.69 -20.74
C ALA A 77 1.98 -17.26 -20.98
N ASN A 78 2.10 -18.23 -21.89
CA ASN A 78 3.39 -18.77 -22.30
C ASN A 78 4.29 -17.71 -22.96
N ALA A 79 3.72 -16.82 -23.78
CA ALA A 79 4.46 -15.72 -24.37
C ALA A 79 4.96 -14.73 -23.30
N LYS A 80 4.13 -14.39 -22.30
CA LYS A 80 4.52 -13.55 -21.15
C LYS A 80 5.63 -14.21 -20.34
N GLN A 81 5.51 -15.50 -20.04
CA GLN A 81 6.54 -16.25 -19.31
C GLN A 81 7.87 -16.30 -20.09
N LYS A 82 7.84 -16.53 -21.41
CA LYS A 82 9.05 -16.53 -22.25
C LYS A 82 9.73 -15.17 -22.26
N LYS A 83 8.96 -14.07 -22.37
CA LYS A 83 9.50 -12.70 -22.29
C LYS A 83 10.16 -12.46 -20.93
N TRP A 84 9.49 -12.84 -19.85
CA TRP A 84 10.03 -12.73 -18.49
C TRP A 84 11.36 -13.49 -18.33
N CYS A 85 11.45 -14.73 -18.80
CA CYS A 85 12.70 -15.50 -18.76
C CYS A 85 13.83 -14.83 -19.57
N GLN A 86 13.52 -14.25 -20.73
CA GLN A 86 14.49 -13.53 -21.54
C GLN A 86 14.98 -12.26 -20.84
N ASP A 87 14.08 -11.53 -20.18
CA ASP A 87 14.43 -10.29 -19.49
C ASP A 87 15.24 -10.54 -18.22
N ILE A 88 14.97 -11.64 -17.49
CA ILE A 88 15.87 -12.13 -16.43
C ILE A 88 17.24 -12.46 -16.99
N GLY A 89 17.30 -13.22 -18.09
CA GLY A 89 18.56 -13.60 -18.70
C GLY A 89 19.42 -12.39 -19.05
N LYS A 90 18.81 -11.35 -19.64
CA LYS A 90 19.47 -10.07 -19.94
C LYS A 90 19.94 -9.35 -18.67
N LEU A 91 19.10 -9.31 -17.63
CA LEU A 91 19.45 -8.68 -16.35
C LEU A 91 20.69 -9.36 -15.74
N LEU A 92 20.71 -10.69 -15.69
CA LEU A 92 21.81 -11.45 -15.10
C LEU A 92 23.10 -11.35 -15.92
N GLN A 93 23.02 -11.35 -17.25
CA GLN A 93 24.18 -11.17 -18.13
C GLN A 93 24.92 -9.85 -17.89
N GLN A 94 24.20 -8.78 -17.52
CA GLN A 94 24.83 -7.49 -17.20
C GLN A 94 25.80 -7.57 -16.00
N PHE A 95 25.59 -8.53 -15.08
CA PHE A 95 26.41 -8.71 -13.89
C PHE A 95 27.40 -9.88 -13.99
N ASP A 96 27.38 -10.64 -15.09
CA ASP A 96 28.23 -11.82 -15.30
C ASP A 96 29.60 -11.46 -15.89
N HIS A 97 29.80 -10.21 -16.34
CA HIS A 97 31.05 -9.77 -16.93
C HIS A 97 32.07 -9.31 -15.86
N PRO A 98 33.17 -10.05 -15.64
CA PRO A 98 34.15 -9.73 -14.60
C PRO A 98 35.04 -8.52 -14.93
N GLU A 99 35.03 -8.02 -16.17
CA GLU A 99 35.93 -6.95 -16.64
C GLU A 99 35.34 -5.53 -16.57
N SER A 100 34.03 -5.39 -16.36
CA SER A 100 33.40 -4.08 -16.14
C SER A 100 33.30 -3.80 -14.64
N PRO A 101 34.10 -2.87 -14.08
CA PRO A 101 33.93 -2.51 -12.68
C PRO A 101 32.55 -1.91 -12.49
N ILE A 102 31.73 -2.56 -11.66
CA ILE A 102 30.44 -2.05 -11.21
C ILE A 102 30.74 -0.86 -10.29
N VAL A 103 30.86 0.33 -10.87
CA VAL A 103 31.01 1.57 -10.10
C VAL A 103 29.62 2.02 -9.66
N LEU A 104 29.21 1.56 -8.48
CA LEU A 104 28.01 2.08 -7.81
C LEU A 104 28.40 3.34 -7.04
N GLN A 105 27.81 4.47 -7.41
CA GLN A 105 27.96 5.73 -6.67
C GLN A 105 27.04 5.79 -5.44
N CYS A 106 26.00 4.95 -5.39
CA CYS A 106 25.04 4.93 -4.30
C CYS A 106 25.28 3.77 -3.31
N THR A 107 24.92 3.99 -2.04
CA THR A 107 24.89 2.94 -1.02
C THR A 107 23.58 2.15 -1.11
N ILE A 108 23.67 0.85 -1.46
CA ILE A 108 22.50 -0.04 -1.54
C ILE A 108 22.43 -0.87 -0.27
N ARG A 109 21.28 -0.84 0.40
CA ARG A 109 21.02 -1.71 1.55
C ARG A 109 20.93 -3.19 1.12
N ASN A 110 21.54 -4.09 1.90
CA ASN A 110 21.58 -5.51 1.54
C ASN A 110 20.22 -6.19 1.69
N VAL A 111 19.52 -6.37 0.57
CA VAL A 111 18.19 -6.98 0.50
C VAL A 111 18.21 -8.46 0.91
N ASP A 112 19.30 -9.18 0.66
CA ASP A 112 19.38 -10.61 0.99
C ASP A 112 19.44 -10.85 2.51
N ASP A 113 20.19 -10.00 3.22
CA ASP A 113 20.24 -10.04 4.69
C ASP A 113 18.90 -9.62 5.31
N ASP A 114 18.28 -8.56 4.76
CA ASP A 114 16.96 -8.13 5.18
C ASP A 114 15.92 -9.24 4.97
N ALA A 115 15.92 -9.91 3.81
CA ALA A 115 15.01 -11.01 3.51
C ALA A 115 15.17 -12.20 4.47
N ARG A 116 16.39 -12.49 4.94
CA ARG A 116 16.62 -13.51 5.98
C ARG A 116 15.95 -13.11 7.29
N MET A 117 16.07 -11.85 7.71
CA MET A 117 15.40 -11.35 8.93
C MET A 117 13.87 -11.40 8.77
N PHE A 118 13.34 -10.97 7.63
CA PHE A 118 11.89 -11.01 7.36
C PHE A 118 11.33 -12.42 7.24
N SER A 119 12.12 -13.40 6.78
CA SER A 119 11.67 -14.80 6.71
C SER A 119 11.20 -15.35 8.06
N TRP A 120 11.83 -14.91 9.16
CA TRP A 120 11.42 -15.23 10.53
C TRP A 120 10.10 -14.57 10.94
N ALA A 121 9.78 -13.41 10.36
CA ALA A 121 8.49 -12.74 10.51
C ALA A 121 7.37 -13.41 9.69
N GLY A 122 7.70 -14.38 8.83
CA GLY A 122 6.76 -15.00 7.91
C GLY A 122 6.45 -14.14 6.68
N ILE A 123 7.28 -13.13 6.41
CA ILE A 123 7.17 -12.27 5.23
C ILE A 123 8.45 -12.45 4.44
N GLY A 124 8.35 -12.75 3.16
CA GLY A 124 9.54 -12.89 2.34
C GLY A 124 9.19 -13.19 0.90
N PHE A 125 10.08 -12.77 0.03
CA PHE A 125 10.11 -13.23 -1.34
C PHE A 125 10.91 -14.54 -1.39
N GLY A 126 10.60 -15.42 -2.34
CA GLY A 126 11.42 -16.62 -2.53
C GLY A 126 12.88 -16.24 -2.80
N GLN A 127 13.85 -17.09 -2.46
CA GLN A 127 15.28 -16.77 -2.60
C GLN A 127 15.66 -16.29 -4.02
N GLN A 128 15.06 -16.91 -5.04
CA GLN A 128 15.26 -16.50 -6.44
C GLN A 128 14.71 -15.10 -6.74
N GLU A 129 13.53 -14.77 -6.19
CA GLU A 129 12.90 -13.46 -6.39
C GLU A 129 13.66 -12.36 -5.67
N THR A 130 14.13 -12.61 -4.43
CA THR A 130 15.00 -11.70 -3.68
C THR A 130 16.29 -11.42 -4.44
N PHE A 131 16.91 -12.46 -5.02
CA PHE A 131 18.13 -12.30 -5.80
C PHE A 131 17.89 -11.50 -7.09
N HIS A 132 16.80 -11.77 -7.82
CA HIS A 132 16.46 -10.97 -9.00
C HIS A 132 16.19 -9.50 -8.62
N LEU A 133 15.52 -9.28 -7.50
CA LEU A 133 15.25 -7.95 -6.97
C LEU A 133 16.54 -7.21 -6.60
N SER A 134 17.49 -7.88 -5.93
CA SER A 134 18.78 -7.28 -5.57
C SER A 134 19.60 -6.88 -6.80
N MET A 135 19.59 -7.69 -7.86
CA MET A 135 20.20 -7.35 -9.15
C MET A 135 19.48 -6.19 -9.85
N SER A 136 18.15 -6.16 -9.81
CA SER A 136 17.36 -5.08 -10.40
C SER A 136 17.58 -3.72 -9.72
N LEU A 137 17.84 -3.71 -8.41
CA LEU A 137 18.17 -2.50 -7.65
C LEU A 137 19.60 -2.03 -7.96
N ARG A 138 20.55 -2.95 -8.12
CA ARG A 138 21.89 -2.60 -8.61
C ARG A 138 21.84 -1.97 -10.00
N LYS A 139 20.98 -2.48 -10.89
CA LYS A 139 20.75 -1.88 -12.21
C LYS A 139 20.17 -0.47 -12.09
N LEU A 140 19.16 -0.26 -11.24
CA LEU A 140 18.59 1.07 -10.99
C LEU A 140 19.64 2.07 -10.51
N ALA A 141 20.50 1.64 -9.60
CA ALA A 141 21.60 2.43 -9.07
C ALA A 141 22.65 2.82 -10.13
N MET A 142 22.90 1.94 -11.12
CA MET A 142 23.76 2.27 -12.26
C MET A 142 23.11 3.26 -13.23
N GLU A 143 21.80 3.15 -13.44
CA GLU A 143 21.05 4.02 -14.35
C GLU A 143 20.83 5.44 -13.79
N THR A 144 20.92 5.60 -12.46
CA THR A 144 20.62 6.87 -11.77
C THR A 144 21.81 7.34 -10.92
N PRO A 145 22.72 8.17 -11.46
CA PRO A 145 23.93 8.60 -10.75
C PRO A 145 23.67 9.53 -9.56
N ASP A 146 22.54 10.25 -9.53
CA ASP A 146 22.19 11.22 -8.48
C ASP A 146 21.73 10.58 -7.14
N LEU A 147 21.78 9.25 -7.02
CA LEU A 147 21.34 8.50 -5.85
C LEU A 147 22.46 8.40 -4.80
N LEU A 148 22.16 8.78 -3.56
CA LEU A 148 23.07 8.62 -2.42
C LEU A 148 22.85 7.29 -1.69
N ARG A 149 21.57 6.96 -1.46
CA ARG A 149 21.13 5.75 -0.74
C ARG A 149 19.95 5.14 -1.44
N LEU A 150 19.95 3.81 -1.58
CA LEU A 150 18.85 3.03 -2.16
C LEU A 150 18.45 1.90 -1.21
N ARG A 151 17.14 1.82 -0.94
CA ARG A 151 16.53 0.82 -0.09
C ARG A 151 15.31 0.21 -0.79
N PHE A 152 15.11 -1.09 -0.63
CA PHE A 152 13.85 -1.71 -1.01
C PHE A 152 12.77 -1.34 0.02
N TRP A 153 11.69 -0.70 -0.44
CA TRP A 153 10.62 -0.23 0.44
C TRP A 153 9.61 -1.35 0.71
N GLY A 154 9.23 -2.09 -0.33
CA GLY A 154 8.19 -3.09 -0.21
C GLY A 154 7.46 -3.42 -1.51
N LYS A 155 6.32 -4.11 -1.36
CA LYS A 155 5.45 -4.56 -2.45
C LYS A 155 4.00 -4.16 -2.18
N ILE A 156 3.37 -3.49 -3.13
CA ILE A 156 1.92 -3.22 -3.12
C ILE A 156 1.23 -4.18 -4.09
N LEU A 157 0.25 -4.92 -3.57
CA LEU A 157 -0.51 -5.91 -4.34
C LEU A 157 -1.61 -5.21 -5.14
N GLY A 158 -1.78 -5.62 -6.40
CA GLY A 158 -2.82 -5.11 -7.29
C GLY A 158 -3.67 -6.24 -7.88
N THR A 159 -4.75 -5.85 -8.57
CA THR A 159 -5.68 -6.82 -9.16
C THR A 159 -5.19 -7.40 -10.49
N GLY A 160 -4.51 -6.59 -11.32
CA GLY A 160 -3.93 -6.99 -12.60
C GLY A 160 -2.42 -7.17 -12.58
N GLY A 161 -1.74 -6.63 -11.56
CA GLY A 161 -0.30 -6.75 -11.37
C GLY A 161 0.15 -6.08 -10.07
N ASP A 162 1.29 -6.50 -9.55
CA ASP A 162 1.85 -5.98 -8.30
C ASP A 162 2.91 -4.91 -8.57
N TYR A 163 3.17 -4.06 -7.58
CA TYR A 163 4.20 -3.03 -7.63
C TYR A 163 5.30 -3.32 -6.62
N TYR A 164 6.54 -3.50 -7.10
CA TYR A 164 7.74 -3.47 -6.28
C TYR A 164 8.23 -2.03 -6.20
N ILE A 165 8.53 -1.56 -4.99
CA ILE A 165 8.84 -0.17 -4.73
C ILE A 165 10.24 -0.06 -4.15
N ALA A 166 11.06 0.80 -4.76
CA ALA A 166 12.35 1.21 -4.25
C ALA A 166 12.27 2.64 -3.74
N GLU A 167 12.88 2.89 -2.58
CA GLU A 167 13.00 4.19 -1.94
C GLU A 167 14.47 4.63 -2.06
N GLY A 168 14.69 5.86 -2.52
CA GLY A 168 16.04 6.41 -2.63
C GLY A 168 16.14 7.84 -2.16
N ALA A 169 17.25 8.14 -1.48
CA ALA A 169 17.65 9.50 -1.15
C ALA A 169 18.50 10.04 -2.31
N MET A 170 18.06 11.15 -2.88
CA MET A 170 18.81 11.87 -3.91
C MET A 170 19.52 13.07 -3.29
N GLU A 171 20.65 13.46 -3.87
CA GLU A 171 21.22 14.78 -3.57
C GLU A 171 20.22 15.85 -4.02
N VAL A 172 19.98 16.86 -3.17
CA VAL A 172 19.06 17.95 -3.49
C VAL A 172 19.62 18.67 -4.73
N PRO A 173 18.88 18.73 -5.85
CA PRO A 173 19.38 19.39 -7.04
C PRO A 173 19.65 20.87 -6.73
N LYS A 174 20.87 21.34 -6.99
CA LYS A 174 21.24 22.77 -6.83
C LYS A 174 20.44 23.71 -7.74
N VAL A 175 19.76 23.17 -8.74
CA VAL A 175 18.84 23.88 -9.63
C VAL A 175 17.43 23.46 -9.27
N GLU A 176 16.65 24.39 -8.70
CA GLU A 176 15.23 24.19 -8.44
C GLU A 176 14.52 23.86 -9.77
N ARG A 177 13.96 22.66 -9.84
CA ARG A 177 13.01 22.35 -10.92
C ARG A 177 11.79 23.25 -10.73
N PRO A 178 11.22 23.82 -11.81
CA PRO A 178 10.00 24.60 -11.69
C PRO A 178 8.94 23.78 -10.95
N PRO A 179 8.24 24.37 -9.96
CA PRO A 179 7.24 23.66 -9.20
C PRO A 179 6.19 23.10 -10.17
N PRO A 180 5.73 21.87 -9.93
CA PRO A 180 4.71 21.28 -10.79
C PRO A 180 3.45 22.16 -10.74
N PRO A 181 2.72 22.30 -11.86
CA PRO A 181 1.58 23.21 -11.92
C PRO A 181 0.55 22.86 -10.85
N ALA A 182 0.05 23.88 -10.16
CA ALA A 182 -1.04 23.74 -9.19
C ALA A 182 -2.26 23.14 -9.88
N LEU A 183 -3.00 22.28 -9.15
CA LEU A 183 -4.26 21.76 -9.66
C LEU A 183 -5.35 22.84 -9.50
N PRO A 184 -6.41 22.83 -10.32
CA PRO A 184 -7.53 23.74 -10.14
C PRO A 184 -8.13 23.56 -8.74
N GLY A 185 -8.23 24.66 -7.97
CA GLY A 185 -8.79 24.64 -6.61
C GLY A 185 -7.84 24.18 -5.50
N THR A 186 -6.54 24.02 -5.76
CA THR A 186 -5.52 23.73 -4.74
C THR A 186 -4.58 24.91 -4.52
N PRO A 187 -4.06 25.13 -3.29
CA PRO A 187 -3.07 26.18 -3.04
C PRO A 187 -1.78 26.00 -3.86
N ASP A 188 -1.08 27.10 -4.15
CA ASP A 188 0.19 27.06 -4.91
C ASP A 188 1.30 26.27 -4.19
N TYR A 189 1.21 26.17 -2.86
CA TYR A 189 2.13 25.42 -2.00
C TYR A 189 1.70 23.95 -1.75
N ASP A 190 0.85 23.37 -2.61
CA ASP A 190 0.36 21.98 -2.47
C ASP A 190 1.47 20.92 -2.55
N VAL A 191 2.64 21.28 -3.09
CA VAL A 191 3.78 20.37 -3.28
C VAL A 191 4.98 20.83 -2.48
N GLU A 192 5.40 20.02 -1.51
CA GLU A 192 6.67 20.22 -0.79
C GLU A 192 7.85 19.95 -1.73
N PRO A 193 8.94 20.75 -1.66
CA PRO A 193 10.08 20.61 -2.55
C PRO A 193 10.83 19.29 -2.33
N CYS A 194 11.66 18.92 -3.31
CA CYS A 194 12.41 17.67 -3.27
C CYS A 194 13.43 17.70 -2.12
N GLY A 195 13.41 16.71 -1.24
CA GLY A 195 14.28 16.64 -0.06
C GLY A 195 13.68 17.23 1.21
N GLU A 196 12.43 17.72 1.16
CA GLU A 196 11.69 18.25 2.32
C GLU A 196 10.34 17.57 2.49
N GLY A 197 9.87 17.53 3.74
CA GLY A 197 8.56 16.98 4.12
C GLY A 197 8.29 15.58 3.57
N SER A 198 7.15 15.41 2.94
CA SER A 198 6.70 14.15 2.34
C SER A 198 7.58 13.70 1.16
N ASN A 199 8.38 14.61 0.60
CA ASN A 199 9.24 14.42 -0.57
C ASN A 199 10.73 14.31 -0.22
N ILE A 200 11.07 13.96 1.03
CA ILE A 200 12.45 13.61 1.46
C ILE A 200 13.04 12.52 0.56
N PHE A 201 12.25 11.47 0.27
CA PHE A 201 12.67 10.36 -0.58
C PHE A 201 11.95 10.36 -1.92
N VAL A 202 12.68 9.90 -2.94
CA VAL A 202 12.14 9.62 -4.26
C VAL A 202 11.84 8.12 -4.36
N TYR A 203 10.74 7.79 -5.04
CA TYR A 203 10.27 6.42 -5.15
C TYR A 203 10.28 5.97 -6.61
N TRP A 204 10.72 4.73 -6.82
CA TRP A 204 10.68 4.04 -8.11
C TRP A 204 9.83 2.80 -8.01
N VAL A 205 9.10 2.50 -9.08
CA VAL A 205 8.17 1.39 -9.13
C VAL A 205 8.47 0.50 -10.32
N THR A 206 8.38 -0.81 -10.12
CA THR A 206 8.47 -1.79 -11.19
C THR A 206 7.37 -2.85 -11.01
N GLY A 207 6.80 -3.33 -12.12
CA GLY A 207 5.73 -4.35 -12.09
C GLY A 207 6.27 -5.77 -11.93
N THR A 208 7.55 -5.98 -12.22
CA THR A 208 8.23 -7.28 -12.12
C THR A 208 9.69 -7.03 -11.80
N SER A 209 10.37 -7.96 -11.14
CA SER A 209 11.78 -7.81 -10.72
C SER A 209 12.76 -7.55 -11.87
N CYS A 210 12.35 -7.57 -13.13
CA CYS A 210 13.24 -7.39 -14.29
C CYS A 210 12.79 -6.27 -15.24
N SER A 211 11.61 -5.69 -15.02
CA SER A 211 11.17 -4.53 -15.80
C SER A 211 11.93 -3.27 -15.37
N SER A 212 12.00 -2.30 -16.28
CA SER A 212 12.58 -0.98 -16.00
C SER A 212 11.83 -0.30 -14.86
N TRP A 213 12.58 0.36 -13.99
CA TRP A 213 12.04 1.14 -12.89
C TRP A 213 11.47 2.47 -13.40
N VAL A 214 10.22 2.75 -13.04
CA VAL A 214 9.54 4.01 -13.37
C VAL A 214 9.53 4.90 -12.13
N ARG A 215 10.08 6.12 -12.25
CA ARG A 215 10.07 7.11 -11.18
C ARG A 215 8.64 7.63 -10.94
N LEU A 216 8.22 7.64 -9.68
CA LEU A 216 6.94 8.23 -9.28
C LEU A 216 7.00 9.77 -9.21
N PRO A 217 5.86 10.45 -9.41
CA PRO A 217 5.78 11.90 -9.20
C PRO A 217 5.98 12.26 -7.72
N SER A 218 6.25 13.54 -7.44
CA SER A 218 6.25 14.07 -6.08
C SER A 218 4.87 13.95 -5.43
N ALA A 219 4.84 13.71 -4.12
CA ALA A 219 3.61 13.74 -3.35
C ALA A 219 3.06 15.16 -3.29
N ARG A 220 1.73 15.26 -3.39
CA ARG A 220 0.97 16.50 -3.19
C ARG A 220 0.04 16.32 -1.99
N ALA A 221 -0.17 17.37 -1.21
CA ALA A 221 -1.05 17.33 -0.06
C ALA A 221 -2.50 17.01 -0.49
N SER A 222 -2.98 17.61 -1.57
CA SER A 222 -4.30 17.35 -2.17
C SER A 222 -4.53 15.87 -2.52
N HIS A 223 -3.54 15.20 -3.09
CA HIS A 223 -3.61 13.75 -3.36
C HIS A 223 -3.66 12.94 -2.07
N ILE A 224 -2.90 13.34 -1.04
CA ILE A 224 -2.88 12.65 0.25
C ILE A 224 -4.24 12.76 0.94
N LEU A 225 -4.82 13.96 0.99
CA LEU A 225 -6.16 14.24 1.52
C LEU A 225 -7.22 13.42 0.78
N ALA A 226 -7.22 13.46 -0.55
CA ALA A 226 -8.14 12.66 -1.35
C ALA A 226 -7.94 11.15 -1.11
N ALA A 227 -6.69 10.69 -0.97
CA ALA A 227 -6.37 9.29 -0.69
C ALA A 227 -6.84 8.82 0.70
N GLN A 228 -6.96 9.72 1.68
CA GLN A 228 -7.51 9.40 3.00
C GLN A 228 -9.01 9.07 2.95
N ASN A 229 -9.74 9.67 2.00
CA ASN A 229 -11.18 9.54 1.88
C ASN A 229 -11.64 8.48 0.87
N ILE A 230 -10.71 7.73 0.26
CA ILE A 230 -11.02 6.68 -0.70
C ILE A 230 -10.39 5.34 -0.30
N LYS A 231 -11.08 4.25 -0.62
CA LYS A 231 -10.58 2.88 -0.47
C LYS A 231 -10.64 2.17 -1.82
N LYS A 232 -9.53 2.17 -2.55
CA LYS A 232 -9.42 1.58 -3.89
C LYS A 232 -8.25 0.60 -3.95
N LEU A 233 -8.50 -0.60 -4.50
CA LEU A 233 -7.44 -1.53 -4.84
C LEU A 233 -6.70 -1.05 -6.10
N MET A 234 -5.38 -1.22 -6.10
CA MET A 234 -4.55 -0.88 -7.25
C MET A 234 -4.79 -1.86 -8.41
N THR A 235 -4.70 -1.38 -9.65
CA THR A 235 -4.90 -2.23 -10.83
C THR A 235 -3.62 -2.87 -11.33
N GLY A 236 -2.46 -2.29 -11.02
CA GLY A 236 -1.17 -2.72 -11.58
C GLY A 236 -0.77 -1.96 -12.86
N ASN A 237 -1.57 -0.95 -13.26
CA ASN A 237 -1.23 -0.01 -14.32
C ASN A 237 -1.16 1.44 -13.80
N LEU A 238 0.04 2.03 -13.83
CA LEU A 238 0.32 3.39 -13.34
C LEU A 238 -0.50 4.49 -14.03
N GLU A 239 -0.91 4.27 -15.29
CA GLU A 239 -1.65 5.25 -16.09
C GLU A 239 -3.18 5.12 -15.98
N SER A 240 -3.66 4.14 -15.22
CA SER A 240 -5.10 3.90 -15.03
C SER A 240 -5.76 5.10 -14.32
N PRO A 241 -6.92 5.59 -14.81
CA PRO A 241 -7.68 6.63 -14.13
C PRO A 241 -8.35 6.06 -12.86
N ILE A 242 -8.39 6.87 -11.80
CA ILE A 242 -9.06 6.46 -10.56
C ILE A 242 -10.49 6.95 -10.58
N LEU A 243 -11.40 5.99 -10.65
CA LEU A 243 -12.84 6.25 -10.52
C LEU A 243 -13.24 6.00 -9.06
N SER A 244 -13.40 7.09 -8.31
CA SER A 244 -13.84 7.10 -6.91
C SER A 244 -14.82 8.24 -6.65
N SER A 245 -15.64 8.06 -5.62
CA SER A 245 -16.46 9.11 -5.01
C SER A 245 -16.12 9.09 -3.52
N PRO A 246 -15.45 10.12 -2.95
CA PRO A 246 -15.06 11.41 -3.55
C PRO A 246 -14.06 11.32 -4.71
N TRP A 247 -14.05 12.37 -5.55
CA TRP A 247 -13.17 12.44 -6.73
C TRP A 247 -11.70 12.51 -6.32
N PHE A 248 -10.86 11.69 -6.96
CA PHE A 248 -9.42 11.73 -6.77
C PHE A 248 -8.76 12.55 -7.91
N PRO A 249 -7.98 13.59 -7.60
CA PRO A 249 -7.44 14.51 -8.60
C PRO A 249 -6.19 13.96 -9.30
N GLY A 250 -6.25 12.74 -9.84
CA GLY A 250 -5.10 12.12 -10.50
C GLY A 250 -5.33 10.73 -11.07
N LYS A 251 -4.20 10.09 -11.41
CA LYS A 251 -4.08 8.71 -11.91
C LYS A 251 -3.53 7.76 -10.84
N GLU A 252 -3.51 6.46 -11.12
CA GLU A 252 -3.00 5.43 -10.21
C GLU A 252 -1.59 5.71 -9.67
N ARG A 253 -0.66 6.22 -10.49
CA ARG A 253 0.68 6.63 -10.02
C ARG A 253 0.67 7.68 -8.89
N HIS A 254 -0.30 8.57 -8.89
CA HIS A 254 -0.43 9.63 -7.87
C HIS A 254 -1.04 9.07 -6.58
N LEU A 255 -2.02 8.18 -6.70
CA LEU A 255 -2.58 7.46 -5.54
C LEU A 255 -1.55 6.54 -4.91
N LEU A 256 -0.78 5.81 -5.71
CA LEU A 256 0.31 4.96 -5.25
C LEU A 256 1.32 5.78 -4.45
N ARG A 257 1.75 6.93 -4.99
CA ARG A 257 2.66 7.86 -4.30
C ARG A 257 2.07 8.39 -2.99
N ALA A 258 0.78 8.74 -2.97
CA ALA A 258 0.09 9.22 -1.77
C ALA A 258 -0.02 8.13 -0.70
N GLN A 259 -0.32 6.89 -1.08
CA GLN A 259 -0.35 5.77 -0.13
C GLN A 259 1.03 5.45 0.42
N ILE A 260 2.07 5.49 -0.42
CA ILE A 260 3.46 5.33 0.04
C ILE A 260 3.80 6.42 1.07
N ALA A 261 3.43 7.69 0.83
CA ALA A 261 3.67 8.77 1.80
C ALA A 261 3.04 8.48 3.16
N ARG A 262 1.75 8.07 3.16
CA ARG A 262 0.99 7.74 4.38
C ARG A 262 1.58 6.55 5.14
N ILE A 263 1.96 5.50 4.42
CA ILE A 263 2.54 4.29 5.03
C ILE A 263 3.95 4.59 5.54
N SER A 264 4.78 5.29 4.76
CA SER A 264 6.15 5.64 5.16
C SER A 264 6.15 6.49 6.44
N ALA A 265 5.30 7.53 6.51
CA ALA A 265 5.21 8.42 7.67
C ALA A 265 4.73 7.70 8.94
N SER A 266 3.87 6.68 8.81
CA SER A 266 3.28 5.98 9.97
C SER A 266 3.97 4.67 10.35
N CYS A 267 4.78 4.08 9.46
CA CYS A 267 5.31 2.73 9.64
C CYS A 267 6.82 2.60 9.43
N THR A 268 7.53 3.69 9.16
CA THR A 268 9.00 3.65 9.11
C THR A 268 9.55 3.89 10.50
N LEU A 269 9.99 2.80 11.14
CA LEU A 269 10.47 2.82 12.51
C LEU A 269 11.98 2.72 12.59
N ALA A 270 12.57 3.28 13.64
CA ALA A 270 13.95 3.08 14.02
C ALA A 270 14.02 2.59 15.45
N VAL A 271 15.13 1.94 15.77
CA VAL A 271 15.45 1.58 17.14
C VAL A 271 15.84 2.86 17.89
N LYS A 272 15.36 3.02 19.13
CA LYS A 272 15.67 4.19 19.97
C LYS A 272 17.18 4.37 20.09
N GLY A 273 17.67 5.60 19.89
CA GLY A 273 19.09 5.94 19.92
C GLY A 273 19.87 5.62 18.64
N TRP A 274 19.26 4.98 17.63
CA TRP A 274 19.92 4.74 16.34
C TRP A 274 20.02 6.00 15.48
N LEU A 275 18.99 6.85 15.60
CA LEU A 275 18.80 8.05 14.82
C LEU A 275 18.80 9.27 15.75
N VAL A 276 19.44 10.34 15.31
CA VAL A 276 19.50 11.64 16.01
C VAL A 276 19.14 12.73 15.00
N GLU A 277 18.48 13.78 15.47
CA GLU A 277 18.17 14.94 14.67
C GLU A 277 19.46 15.59 14.14
N ASP A 278 19.40 16.07 12.89
CA ASP A 278 20.53 16.76 12.30
C ASP A 278 20.52 18.24 12.69
N GLU A 279 21.48 18.65 13.52
CA GLU A 279 21.63 20.06 13.95
C GLU A 279 21.85 21.02 12.77
N ASP A 280 22.47 20.55 11.68
CA ASP A 280 22.78 21.38 10.51
C ASP A 280 21.59 21.57 9.55
N LEU A 281 20.64 20.62 9.53
CA LEU A 281 19.49 20.60 8.63
C LEU A 281 18.21 20.25 9.40
N PRO A 282 17.43 21.26 9.84
CA PRO A 282 16.23 21.04 10.63
C PRO A 282 15.21 20.19 9.88
N GLY A 283 14.58 19.24 10.57
CA GLY A 283 13.63 18.31 9.96
C GLY A 283 14.27 17.07 9.32
N ARG A 284 15.60 16.92 9.38
CA ARG A 284 16.31 15.72 8.94
C ARG A 284 16.90 14.96 10.12
N VAL A 285 17.14 13.69 9.85
CA VAL A 285 17.64 12.74 10.84
C VAL A 285 18.89 12.08 10.29
N LYS A 286 19.94 12.03 11.10
CA LYS A 286 21.21 11.36 10.82
C LYS A 286 21.38 10.13 11.70
N GLU A 287 22.28 9.24 11.27
CA GLU A 287 22.67 8.08 12.06
C GLU A 287 23.55 8.54 13.23
N ALA A 288 23.28 8.06 14.44
CA ALA A 288 24.08 8.39 15.62
C ALA A 288 25.52 7.87 15.46
N GLU A 289 26.50 8.62 15.96
CA GLU A 289 27.91 8.19 15.95
C GLU A 289 28.09 6.92 16.82
N ASP A 290 27.44 6.87 17.98
CA ASP A 290 27.50 5.76 18.94
C ASP A 290 26.39 4.71 18.76
N ARG A 291 25.81 4.62 17.56
CA ARG A 291 24.62 3.77 17.26
C ARG A 291 24.77 2.29 17.63
N GLU A 292 25.99 1.75 17.57
CA GLU A 292 26.26 0.34 17.88
C GLU A 292 26.42 0.07 19.38
N GLU A 293 26.79 1.10 20.14
CA GLU A 293 26.94 1.06 21.60
C GLU A 293 25.61 1.35 22.29
N ASN A 294 24.84 2.30 21.76
CA ASN A 294 23.50 2.65 22.22
C ASN A 294 22.41 1.69 21.72
N PHE A 295 22.79 0.57 21.10
CA PHE A 295 21.81 -0.39 20.61
C PHE A 295 21.14 -1.09 21.80
N PRO A 296 19.82 -0.93 22.00
CA PRO A 296 19.12 -1.44 23.17
C PRO A 296 19.21 -2.96 23.26
N GLY A 297 19.15 -3.45 24.50
CA GLY A 297 19.12 -4.88 24.77
C GLY A 297 17.93 -5.56 24.09
N GLN A 298 18.02 -6.86 23.84
CA GLN A 298 16.94 -7.57 23.14
C GLN A 298 15.62 -7.47 23.89
N ASP A 299 15.64 -7.49 25.22
CA ASP A 299 14.45 -7.39 26.09
C ASP A 299 13.80 -6.01 26.02
N GLU A 300 14.56 -4.94 25.78
CA GLU A 300 14.00 -3.61 25.54
C GLU A 300 13.33 -3.52 24.16
N LEU A 301 13.86 -4.22 23.14
CA LEU A 301 13.22 -4.30 21.81
C LEU A 301 11.86 -5.01 21.86
N GLU A 302 11.61 -5.86 22.85
CA GLU A 302 10.30 -6.49 23.06
C GLU A 302 9.25 -5.48 23.56
N THR A 303 9.69 -4.38 24.16
CA THR A 303 8.81 -3.31 24.61
C THR A 303 8.62 -2.26 23.52
N GLN A 304 7.49 -1.56 23.59
CA GLN A 304 7.21 -0.49 22.64
C GLN A 304 8.16 0.71 22.80
N GLY A 305 8.66 0.97 24.02
CA GLY A 305 9.60 2.06 24.30
C GLY A 305 10.98 1.92 23.64
N GLY A 306 11.31 0.76 23.06
CA GLY A 306 12.53 0.55 22.27
C GLY A 306 12.46 1.08 20.83
N TRP A 307 11.29 1.55 20.38
CA TRP A 307 11.03 1.91 18.99
C TRP A 307 10.52 3.35 18.86
N VAL A 308 11.04 4.05 17.85
CA VAL A 308 10.68 5.43 17.52
C VAL A 308 10.33 5.57 16.04
N HIS A 309 9.53 6.56 15.68
CA HIS A 309 9.26 6.88 14.27
C HIS A 309 10.49 7.53 13.62
N ALA A 310 10.98 6.94 12.53
CA ALA A 310 12.15 7.44 11.81
C ALA A 310 11.83 8.59 10.86
N LEU A 311 10.57 8.71 10.47
CA LEU A 311 10.06 9.77 9.61
C LEU A 311 9.10 10.66 10.40
N PRO A 312 9.03 11.96 10.06
CA PRO A 312 8.11 12.87 10.71
C PRO A 312 6.65 12.52 10.41
N HIS A 313 5.78 12.90 11.35
CA HIS A 313 4.36 12.64 11.27
C HIS A 313 3.70 13.41 10.13
N LEU A 314 2.67 12.81 9.54
CA LEU A 314 1.86 13.42 8.49
C LEU A 314 0.59 13.99 9.10
N LEU A 315 0.43 15.32 9.05
CA LEU A 315 -0.72 16.04 9.58
C LEU A 315 -2.01 15.73 8.81
N ALA A 316 -3.15 16.06 9.40
CA ALA A 316 -4.47 16.00 8.77
C ALA A 316 -4.55 16.84 7.49
N THR A 317 -3.70 17.87 7.34
CA THR A 317 -3.56 18.68 6.13
C THR A 317 -2.86 17.96 4.97
N GLY A 318 -2.30 16.77 5.22
CA GLY A 318 -1.54 15.99 4.25
C GLY A 318 -0.11 16.48 4.02
N LYS A 319 0.39 17.35 4.91
CA LYS A 319 1.77 17.86 4.96
C LYS A 319 2.47 17.44 6.24
N ILE A 320 3.77 17.65 6.30
CA ILE A 320 4.56 17.34 7.49
C ILE A 320 4.70 18.55 8.40
N ALA A 321 4.82 19.73 7.81
CA ALA A 321 4.86 21.00 8.52
C ALA A 321 3.71 21.89 8.06
N TYR A 322 3.19 22.70 8.98
CA TYR A 322 2.28 23.77 8.62
C TYR A 322 3.01 24.78 7.71
N PRO A 323 2.30 25.42 6.76
CA PRO A 323 2.91 26.45 5.95
C PRO A 323 3.52 27.55 6.82
N ASP A 324 4.75 27.95 6.52
CA ASP A 324 5.44 29.04 7.19
C ASP A 324 4.75 30.37 6.84
N LEU A 325 3.92 30.85 7.77
CA LEU A 325 3.09 32.05 7.58
C LEU A 325 3.95 33.29 7.34
N ASP A 326 5.16 33.36 7.92
CA ASP A 326 6.07 34.48 7.74
C ASP A 326 6.63 34.54 6.31
N LYS A 327 7.02 33.39 5.74
CA LYS A 327 7.44 33.31 4.32
C LYS A 327 6.31 33.65 3.37
N ILE A 328 5.08 33.24 3.67
CA ILE A 328 3.92 33.59 2.84
C ILE A 328 3.61 35.10 2.96
N ARG A 329 3.75 35.68 4.16
CA ARG A 329 3.57 37.11 4.40
C ARG A 329 4.59 37.97 3.65
N GLU A 330 5.85 37.55 3.59
CA GLU A 330 6.90 38.23 2.81
C GLU A 330 6.60 38.23 1.31
N LEU A 331 5.99 37.17 0.77
CA LEU A 331 5.56 37.11 -0.63
C LEU A 331 4.34 37.99 -0.96
N VAL A 332 3.63 38.47 0.07
CA VAL A 332 2.44 39.34 -0.05
C VAL A 332 2.81 40.83 0.11
N GLN A 333 4.04 41.16 0.56
CA GLN A 333 4.44 42.56 0.70
C GLN A 333 4.53 43.26 -0.67
N PRO A 334 3.94 44.45 -0.83
CA PRO A 334 3.99 45.21 -2.06
C PRO A 334 5.32 45.97 -2.15
N GLU A 335 6.40 45.31 -2.56
CA GLU A 335 7.59 46.02 -3.03
C GLU A 335 7.61 46.05 -4.57
N ASP A 336 7.15 47.18 -5.10
CA ASP A 336 7.54 47.83 -6.36
C ASP A 336 7.99 46.93 -7.54
N GLU A 337 7.06 46.18 -8.16
CA GLU A 337 7.12 45.93 -9.60
C GLU A 337 5.76 45.50 -10.19
N PRO A 338 5.22 46.20 -11.21
CA PRO A 338 3.88 45.92 -11.72
C PRO A 338 3.95 44.79 -12.76
N LYS A 339 4.10 43.51 -12.33
CA LYS A 339 3.99 42.34 -13.24
C LYS A 339 4.01 40.93 -12.61
N ARG A 340 3.46 40.72 -11.40
CA ARG A 340 3.08 39.35 -10.93
C ARG A 340 1.61 39.27 -10.54
N PRO A 341 0.76 38.52 -11.29
CA PRO A 341 -0.67 38.39 -11.02
C PRO A 341 -1.00 37.37 -9.92
N SER A 342 -0.19 37.26 -8.86
CA SER A 342 -0.35 36.24 -7.81
C SER A 342 -0.31 36.77 -6.37
N ALA A 343 -0.46 38.07 -6.15
CA ALA A 343 -0.64 38.59 -4.79
C ALA A 343 -2.04 38.20 -4.28
N LEU A 344 -2.10 37.28 -3.32
CA LEU A 344 -3.33 36.96 -2.60
C LEU A 344 -3.82 38.24 -1.89
N PRO A 345 -5.10 38.62 -1.99
CA PRO A 345 -5.64 39.75 -1.23
C PRO A 345 -5.40 39.57 0.27
N GLN A 346 -5.09 40.65 0.99
CA GLN A 346 -4.80 40.65 2.44
C GLN A 346 -5.88 39.91 3.24
N GLU A 347 -7.16 40.09 2.90
CA GLU A 347 -8.29 39.42 3.54
C GLU A 347 -8.30 37.88 3.37
N VAL A 348 -7.72 37.37 2.28
CA VAL A 348 -7.57 35.93 2.04
C VAL A 348 -6.42 35.38 2.88
N PHE A 349 -5.38 36.17 3.10
CA PHE A 349 -4.26 35.81 3.97
C PHE A 349 -4.69 35.74 5.44
N ASP A 350 -5.43 36.74 5.95
CA ASP A 350 -5.90 36.74 7.34
C ASP A 350 -6.83 35.55 7.64
N LYS A 351 -7.69 35.17 6.68
CA LYS A 351 -8.52 33.96 6.77
C LYS A 351 -7.68 32.68 6.77
N LEU A 352 -6.64 32.63 5.95
CA LEU A 352 -5.72 31.49 5.89
C LEU A 352 -4.92 31.36 7.19
N GLU A 353 -4.45 32.47 7.76
CA GLU A 353 -3.76 32.50 9.04
C GLU A 353 -4.64 32.00 10.17
N ALA A 354 -5.89 32.48 10.25
CA ALA A 354 -6.85 32.00 11.24
C ALA A 354 -7.16 30.49 11.08
N GLU A 355 -7.28 30.01 9.85
CA GLU A 355 -7.51 28.58 9.56
C GLU A 355 -6.30 27.72 9.96
N VAL A 356 -5.08 28.15 9.61
CA VAL A 356 -3.84 27.44 9.98
C VAL A 356 -3.67 27.43 11.49
N GLN A 357 -3.95 28.53 12.18
CA GLN A 357 -3.89 28.63 13.63
C GLN A 357 -4.88 27.67 14.30
N ASN A 358 -6.14 27.65 13.83
CA ASN A 358 -7.15 26.72 14.33
C ASN A 358 -6.73 25.25 14.11
N GLN A 359 -6.16 24.93 12.95
CA GLN A 359 -5.65 23.58 12.66
C GLN A 359 -4.46 23.21 13.56
N GLN A 360 -3.53 24.13 13.82
CA GLN A 360 -2.42 23.93 14.75
C GLN A 360 -2.89 23.69 16.19
N GLU A 361 -3.97 24.35 16.61
CA GLU A 361 -4.58 24.13 17.92
C GLU A 361 -5.27 22.76 18.02
N LEU A 362 -5.90 22.30 16.95
CA LEU A 362 -6.53 20.98 16.88
C LEU A 362 -5.52 19.83 16.79
N GLU A 363 -4.46 19.99 16.00
CA GLU A 363 -3.41 19.00 15.80
C GLU A 363 -2.03 19.67 15.82
N PRO A 364 -1.38 19.75 16.99
CA PRO A 364 -0.04 20.32 17.11
C PRO A 364 0.97 19.45 16.36
N GLN A 365 1.98 20.10 15.77
CA GLN A 365 3.03 19.39 15.06
C GLN A 365 3.83 18.51 16.03
N LYS A 366 3.80 17.21 15.74
CA LYS A 366 4.56 16.18 16.45
C LYS A 366 6.06 16.30 16.20
N GLY A 367 6.86 16.02 17.22
CA GLY A 367 8.31 16.04 17.16
C GLY A 367 8.88 14.93 16.28
N LEU A 368 10.17 15.00 15.96
CA LEU A 368 10.87 13.88 15.35
C LEU A 368 11.13 12.80 16.42
N LEU A 369 11.27 11.54 15.97
CA LEU A 369 11.69 10.43 16.83
C LEU A 369 10.76 10.16 18.02
N GLU A 370 9.46 10.43 17.88
CA GLU A 370 8.46 10.08 18.89
C GLU A 370 8.36 8.55 19.08
N GLY A 371 8.13 8.15 20.33
CA GLY A 371 7.98 6.75 20.71
C GLY A 371 6.65 6.17 20.21
N ILE A 372 6.66 4.92 19.76
CA ILE A 372 5.44 4.26 19.26
C ILE A 372 4.40 3.97 20.36
N GLU A 373 4.77 4.16 21.64
CA GLU A 373 3.90 3.91 22.79
C GLU A 373 2.75 4.92 22.89
N GLU A 374 2.95 6.13 22.37
CA GLU A 374 1.98 7.22 22.36
C GLU A 374 1.00 7.13 21.18
N ASP A 375 1.22 6.21 20.25
CA ASP A 375 0.36 6.05 19.07
C ASP A 375 -1.04 5.58 19.46
N LEU A 376 -2.08 6.34 19.11
CA LEU A 376 -3.49 5.97 19.28
C LEU A 376 -3.85 5.53 20.72
N VAL A 377 -3.18 6.08 21.73
CA VAL A 377 -3.47 5.82 23.15
C VAL A 377 -4.93 6.18 23.48
N GLU A 378 -5.50 7.16 22.78
CA GLU A 378 -6.90 7.58 22.93
C GLU A 378 -7.92 6.47 22.59
N LEU A 379 -7.56 5.53 21.71
CA LEU A 379 -8.42 4.40 21.34
C LEU A 379 -8.33 3.24 22.34
N LYS A 380 -7.52 3.39 23.39
CA LYS A 380 -7.32 2.33 24.39
C LYS A 380 -8.56 2.21 25.26
N ALA A 381 -9.07 0.98 25.41
CA ALA A 381 -10.08 0.67 26.42
C ALA A 381 -9.44 0.72 27.83
N GLU A 382 -10.18 1.15 28.84
CA GLU A 382 -9.67 1.31 30.22
C GLU A 382 -9.01 0.04 30.78
N ASP A 383 -9.45 -1.15 30.34
CA ASP A 383 -8.95 -2.46 30.78
C ASP A 383 -7.83 -3.06 29.91
N ALA A 384 -7.33 -2.35 28.90
CA ALA A 384 -6.34 -2.90 27.96
C ALA A 384 -4.89 -2.88 28.52
N PRO A 385 -4.03 -3.84 28.12
CA PRO A 385 -2.64 -3.91 28.56
C PRO A 385 -1.83 -2.66 28.22
N GLU A 386 -0.71 -2.45 28.92
CA GLU A 386 0.21 -1.33 28.68
C GLU A 386 0.76 -1.33 27.23
N GLY A 387 0.88 -0.14 26.65
CA GLY A 387 1.29 0.09 25.26
C GLY A 387 0.16 0.48 24.30
N SER A 388 0.56 0.98 23.13
CA SER A 388 -0.29 1.36 22.02
C SER A 388 -1.06 0.16 21.45
N PRO A 389 -2.36 0.32 21.14
CA PRO A 389 -3.15 -0.70 20.45
C PRO A 389 -2.75 -0.86 18.97
N ALA A 390 -2.05 0.12 18.39
CA ALA A 390 -1.70 0.18 16.96
C ALA A 390 -0.68 -0.89 16.54
N TRP A 391 0.10 -1.37 17.50
CA TRP A 391 1.27 -2.21 17.25
C TRP A 391 1.12 -3.59 17.89
N SER A 392 1.78 -4.59 17.31
CA SER A 392 1.95 -5.90 17.96
C SER A 392 3.39 -6.38 17.80
N ILE A 393 4.05 -6.65 18.92
CA ILE A 393 5.41 -7.17 18.98
C ILE A 393 5.36 -8.68 19.22
N ARG A 394 6.15 -9.44 18.47
CA ARG A 394 6.27 -10.89 18.57
C ARG A 394 7.73 -11.32 18.50
N LYS A 395 8.16 -12.17 19.43
CA LYS A 395 9.45 -12.84 19.37
C LYS A 395 9.42 -14.08 18.48
N ARG A 396 10.48 -14.27 17.69
CA ARG A 396 10.70 -15.39 16.77
C ARG A 396 12.16 -15.85 16.83
N GLY A 397 12.42 -17.04 16.32
CA GLY A 397 13.75 -17.64 16.33
C GLY A 397 14.13 -18.21 17.69
N ASP A 398 15.43 -18.33 17.91
CA ASP A 398 15.99 -18.89 19.13
C ASP A 398 16.02 -17.84 20.25
N GLN A 399 15.44 -18.20 21.40
CA GLN A 399 15.36 -17.34 22.59
C GLN A 399 16.58 -17.50 23.51
N GLY A 400 17.49 -18.42 23.19
CA GLY A 400 18.74 -18.60 23.92
C GLY A 400 19.64 -17.37 23.85
N LEU A 401 20.27 -17.07 24.99
CA LEU A 401 21.39 -16.15 25.08
C LEU A 401 22.67 -17.00 25.02
N TYR A 402 23.55 -16.67 24.08
CA TYR A 402 24.82 -17.37 23.90
C TYR A 402 25.97 -16.44 24.25
N THR A 403 26.75 -16.81 25.24
CA THR A 403 27.96 -16.07 25.61
C THR A 403 29.15 -16.64 24.85
N PHE A 404 29.77 -15.82 24.01
CA PHE A 404 31.02 -16.15 23.32
C PHE A 404 32.07 -15.14 23.75
N ASP A 405 33.12 -15.59 24.45
CA ASP A 405 34.33 -14.80 24.75
C ASP A 405 34.03 -13.32 25.12
N ASP A 406 33.20 -13.12 26.15
CA ASP A 406 32.68 -11.85 26.70
C ASP A 406 31.54 -11.13 25.96
N ASP A 407 31.16 -11.56 24.74
CA ASP A 407 29.99 -11.04 24.02
C ASP A 407 28.75 -11.93 24.21
N THR A 408 27.66 -11.33 24.68
CA THR A 408 26.35 -12.00 24.71
C THR A 408 25.64 -11.80 23.37
N LYS A 409 25.50 -12.88 22.60
CA LYS A 409 24.79 -12.90 21.31
C LYS A 409 23.45 -13.60 21.47
N SER A 410 22.40 -12.93 20.99
CA SER A 410 21.09 -13.55 20.83
C SER A 410 20.74 -13.64 19.35
N TYR A 411 20.22 -14.79 18.93
CA TYR A 411 19.66 -14.98 17.60
C TYR A 411 18.16 -14.73 17.54
N ARG A 412 17.59 -14.17 18.63
CA ARG A 412 16.19 -13.78 18.71
C ARG A 412 15.90 -12.71 17.66
N VAL A 413 14.79 -12.90 16.96
CA VAL A 413 14.25 -11.92 16.02
C VAL A 413 13.01 -11.31 16.64
N THR A 414 13.04 -10.00 16.83
CA THR A 414 11.87 -9.23 17.27
C THR A 414 11.13 -8.75 16.04
N VAL A 415 9.84 -9.07 15.96
CA VAL A 415 8.98 -8.73 14.83
C VAL A 415 7.88 -7.81 15.33
N LEU A 416 7.86 -6.59 14.83
CA LEU A 416 6.86 -5.57 15.09
C LEU A 416 5.97 -5.44 13.86
N SER A 417 4.65 -5.58 14.03
CA SER A 417 3.69 -5.45 12.93
C SER A 417 2.63 -4.39 13.25
N SER A 418 2.32 -3.54 12.27
CA SER A 418 1.26 -2.54 12.38
C SER A 418 -0.11 -3.19 12.19
N LYS A 419 -1.07 -2.83 13.06
CA LYS A 419 -2.49 -3.18 12.90
C LYS A 419 -3.24 -2.14 12.05
N VAL A 420 -2.78 -0.89 12.07
CA VAL A 420 -3.34 0.21 11.25
C VAL A 420 -3.09 -0.06 9.77
N TRP A 421 -1.87 -0.48 9.42
CA TRP A 421 -1.46 -0.83 8.06
C TRP A 421 -1.05 -2.30 8.00
N PRO A 422 -2.02 -3.22 7.77
CA PRO A 422 -1.70 -4.63 7.61
C PRO A 422 -0.71 -4.83 6.47
N GLY A 423 0.40 -5.49 6.79
CA GLY A 423 1.52 -5.69 5.87
C GLY A 423 2.76 -4.85 6.19
N ALA A 424 2.66 -3.82 7.03
CA ALA A 424 3.82 -3.11 7.53
C ALA A 424 4.48 -3.90 8.67
N VAL A 425 5.73 -4.30 8.45
CA VAL A 425 6.51 -5.05 9.43
C VAL A 425 7.91 -4.49 9.57
N THR A 426 8.33 -4.38 10.82
CA THR A 426 9.68 -4.04 11.24
C THR A 426 10.28 -5.25 11.94
N VAL A 427 11.52 -5.60 11.58
CA VAL A 427 12.26 -6.71 12.19
C VAL A 427 13.57 -6.20 12.75
N ALA A 428 13.97 -6.71 13.91
CA ALA A 428 15.32 -6.52 14.46
C ALA A 428 15.94 -7.87 14.85
N GLN A 429 17.22 -8.02 14.55
CA GLN A 429 18.04 -9.16 14.93
C GLN A 429 19.47 -8.69 15.24
N GLY A 430 19.98 -9.04 16.42
CA GLY A 430 21.28 -8.53 16.88
C GLY A 430 21.28 -7.01 16.88
N LYS A 431 22.25 -6.38 16.22
CA LYS A 431 22.35 -4.91 16.03
C LYS A 431 21.78 -4.40 14.69
N LYS A 432 20.99 -5.22 13.99
CA LYS A 432 20.42 -4.87 12.67
C LYS A 432 18.91 -4.79 12.77
N PHE A 433 18.30 -3.82 12.09
CA PHE A 433 16.84 -3.72 11.96
C PHE A 433 16.44 -3.28 10.56
N SER A 434 15.29 -3.74 10.05
CA SER A 434 14.76 -3.39 8.72
C SER A 434 13.25 -3.20 8.75
N ASN A 435 12.75 -2.33 7.86
CA ASN A 435 11.32 -2.06 7.67
C ASN A 435 10.91 -2.42 6.25
N MET A 436 9.80 -3.14 6.11
CA MET A 436 9.24 -3.50 4.81
C MET A 436 7.71 -3.50 4.87
N TYR A 437 7.10 -3.04 3.78
CA TYR A 437 5.65 -3.13 3.59
C TYR A 437 5.30 -4.18 2.52
N VAL A 438 4.41 -5.13 2.83
CA VAL A 438 3.85 -6.06 1.84
C VAL A 438 2.35 -6.18 2.04
N GLY A 439 1.55 -5.62 1.14
CA GLY A 439 0.09 -5.65 1.27
C GLY A 439 -0.64 -4.84 0.21
N TYR A 440 -1.94 -4.58 0.42
CA TYR A 440 -2.80 -3.87 -0.55
C TYR A 440 -2.72 -2.35 -0.47
N GLY A 441 -1.96 -1.78 0.47
CA GLY A 441 -1.88 -0.34 0.68
C GLY A 441 -3.19 0.27 1.22
N LEU A 442 -3.94 -0.50 2.01
CA LEU A 442 -5.22 -0.07 2.59
C LEU A 442 -5.14 -0.01 4.12
N LYS A 443 -5.60 1.10 4.69
CA LYS A 443 -5.72 1.29 6.14
C LYS A 443 -6.84 0.39 6.68
N CYS A 444 -6.59 -0.22 7.85
CA CYS A 444 -7.51 -1.15 8.50
C CYS A 444 -7.94 -0.61 9.86
N GLY A 445 -9.23 -0.41 10.05
CA GLY A 445 -9.82 0.01 11.33
C GLY A 445 -10.35 -1.15 12.15
N SER A 446 -10.64 -2.30 11.54
CA SER A 446 -11.26 -3.44 12.22
C SER A 446 -10.30 -4.22 13.13
N LEU A 447 -8.99 -3.99 12.99
CA LEU A 447 -7.97 -4.59 13.88
C LEU A 447 -7.69 -3.73 15.11
N LEU A 448 -8.33 -2.57 15.21
CA LEU A 448 -8.21 -1.63 16.31
C LEU A 448 -9.53 -1.60 17.09
N PRO A 449 -9.48 -1.29 18.39
CA PRO A 449 -10.68 -0.92 19.11
C PRO A 449 -11.38 0.27 18.44
N ALA A 450 -12.71 0.30 18.51
CA ALA A 450 -13.46 1.50 18.13
C ALA A 450 -13.12 2.63 19.10
N ASP A 451 -13.25 3.87 18.63
CA ASP A 451 -13.07 5.05 19.47
C ASP A 451 -14.07 5.01 20.65
N PRO A 452 -13.61 5.07 21.91
CA PRO A 452 -14.49 5.08 23.08
C PRO A 452 -15.51 6.22 23.08
N LYS A 453 -15.18 7.38 22.47
CA LYS A 453 -16.04 8.57 22.48
C LYS A 453 -17.13 8.50 21.41
N SER A 454 -16.74 8.18 20.17
CA SER A 454 -17.66 8.17 19.02
C SER A 454 -18.27 6.80 18.72
N GLY A 455 -17.71 5.71 19.25
CA GLY A 455 -18.10 4.33 18.94
C GLY A 455 -17.77 3.90 17.51
N LEU A 456 -17.09 4.75 16.74
CA LEU A 456 -16.77 4.54 15.33
C LEU A 456 -15.37 3.95 15.15
N PRO A 457 -15.10 3.25 14.03
CA PRO A 457 -13.76 2.81 13.70
C PRO A 457 -12.85 4.02 13.44
N LEU A 458 -11.54 3.84 13.64
CA LEU A 458 -10.52 4.89 13.42
C LEU A 458 -10.77 5.68 12.12
N ALA A 459 -10.62 7.00 12.19
CA ALA A 459 -10.79 7.88 11.03
C ALA A 459 -10.02 7.39 9.79
N HIS A 460 -10.64 7.56 8.62
CA HIS A 460 -10.09 7.17 7.31
C HIS A 460 -9.84 5.67 7.13
N THR A 461 -10.57 4.81 7.86
CA THR A 461 -10.49 3.34 7.72
C THR A 461 -11.74 2.69 7.12
N SER A 462 -12.89 3.36 7.23
CA SER A 462 -14.17 2.90 6.69
C SER A 462 -14.30 3.31 5.20
N PRO A 463 -14.66 2.39 4.29
CA PRO A 463 -14.90 2.70 2.88
C PRO A 463 -16.19 3.48 2.62
N PHE A 464 -17.07 3.51 3.61
CA PHE A 464 -18.43 4.01 3.49
C PHE A 464 -18.88 4.50 4.86
N MET A 465 -18.32 5.62 5.29
CA MET A 465 -19.19 6.57 5.95
C MET A 465 -19.90 7.25 4.79
N PRO A 466 -21.22 7.08 4.57
CA PRO A 466 -21.89 8.18 3.92
C PRO A 466 -21.44 9.42 4.71
N LEU A 467 -21.10 10.51 4.03
CA LEU A 467 -21.34 11.79 4.67
C LEU A 467 -22.81 11.69 5.04
N ALA A 468 -23.12 11.31 6.28
CA ALA A 468 -24.41 11.63 6.81
C ALA A 468 -24.53 13.11 6.46
N PRO A 469 -25.54 13.53 5.68
CA PRO A 469 -25.78 14.96 5.56
C PRO A 469 -25.70 15.46 7.00
N GLY A 470 -24.74 16.35 7.27
CA GLY A 470 -24.49 16.81 8.64
C GLY A 470 -25.84 17.14 9.25
N ASP A 471 -26.07 16.76 10.52
CA ASP A 471 -27.39 16.81 11.18
C ASP A 471 -28.22 17.90 10.54
N ILE A 472 -29.22 17.48 9.74
CA ILE A 472 -30.05 18.40 8.96
C ILE A 472 -30.51 19.42 9.99
N MET A 473 -29.93 20.62 9.92
CA MET A 473 -30.03 21.60 10.98
C MET A 473 -31.51 21.84 11.25
N GLU A 474 -31.79 22.10 12.52
CA GLU A 474 -33.02 22.70 13.04
C GLU A 474 -33.77 23.48 11.96
N GLU A 475 -35.09 23.25 11.91
CA GLU A 475 -36.01 23.89 10.95
C GLU A 475 -35.53 25.29 10.58
N PRO A 476 -35.36 25.61 9.28
CA PRO A 476 -34.86 26.91 8.88
C PRO A 476 -35.70 27.97 9.57
N VAL A 477 -35.04 28.90 10.28
CA VAL A 477 -35.71 29.97 11.02
C VAL A 477 -36.74 30.59 10.10
N ASP A 478 -38.03 30.47 10.48
CA ASP A 478 -39.13 31.04 9.71
C ASP A 478 -38.79 32.49 9.38
N LEU A 479 -38.85 32.82 8.09
CA LEU A 479 -38.64 34.20 7.66
C LEU A 479 -39.62 35.06 8.44
N ALA A 480 -39.11 36.07 9.14
CA ALA A 480 -39.94 37.03 9.84
C ALA A 480 -40.97 37.57 8.85
N GLU A 481 -42.25 37.30 9.13
CA GLU A 481 -43.36 37.74 8.32
C GLU A 481 -43.35 39.27 8.33
N ASN A 482 -42.89 39.87 7.22
CA ASN A 482 -42.94 41.32 7.08
C ASN A 482 -44.42 41.71 7.06
N GLU A 483 -44.83 42.55 8.01
CA GLU A 483 -46.18 43.10 8.03
C GLU A 483 -46.48 43.73 6.67
N GLU A 484 -47.62 43.35 6.06
CA GLU A 484 -48.04 43.91 4.78
C GLU A 484 -48.06 45.44 4.88
N PRO A 485 -47.46 46.17 3.92
CA PRO A 485 -47.43 47.64 3.98
C PRO A 485 -48.87 48.15 3.96
N ASN A 486 -49.29 48.68 5.11
CA ASN A 486 -50.63 49.18 5.28
C ASN A 486 -50.71 50.54 4.55
N PRO A 487 -51.60 50.72 3.56
CA PRO A 487 -51.60 51.91 2.69
C PRO A 487 -51.82 53.24 3.43
N GLN A 488 -52.22 53.22 4.70
CA GLN A 488 -52.53 54.43 5.46
C GLN A 488 -51.29 55.17 6.00
N ASP A 489 -50.12 54.51 6.07
CA ASP A 489 -48.90 55.12 6.63
C ASP A 489 -48.08 55.88 5.57
N GLU A 490 -48.27 55.60 4.28
CA GLU A 490 -47.63 56.34 3.17
C GLU A 490 -48.34 57.69 2.90
N ASP A 491 -49.65 57.77 3.12
CA ASP A 491 -50.42 59.01 2.94
C ASP A 491 -49.96 60.11 3.92
N ALA A 492 -49.57 59.74 5.15
CA ALA A 492 -49.09 60.68 6.16
C ALA A 492 -47.68 61.24 5.87
N GLN A 493 -46.89 60.56 5.04
CA GLN A 493 -45.53 61.00 4.67
C GLN A 493 -45.51 61.86 3.40
N SER A 494 -46.57 61.81 2.58
CA SER A 494 -46.63 62.56 1.31
C SER A 494 -47.07 64.03 1.47
N ASP A 495 -47.71 64.39 2.59
CA ASP A 495 -48.28 65.73 2.82
C ASP A 495 -47.27 66.79 3.32
N HIS A 496 -45.99 66.43 3.50
CA HIS A 496 -44.92 67.39 3.79
C HIS A 496 -44.20 67.87 2.52
N ALA A 497 -44.98 68.42 1.58
CA ALA A 497 -44.42 69.23 0.50
C ALA A 497 -43.98 70.60 1.06
N SER A 498 -42.70 70.89 0.91
CA SER A 498 -42.03 72.15 1.25
C SER A 498 -42.74 73.37 0.65
N VAL A 499 -43.19 74.28 1.50
CA VAL A 499 -43.56 75.64 1.09
C VAL A 499 -42.27 76.44 0.96
N ASP A 500 -41.97 76.89 -0.26
CA ASP A 500 -40.84 77.78 -0.59
C ASP A 500 -40.93 79.09 0.21
N PRO A 501 -39.80 79.59 0.77
CA PRO A 501 -39.76 80.85 1.48
C PRO A 501 -39.32 81.97 0.53
N ASP A 502 -40.24 82.48 -0.30
CA ASP A 502 -40.07 83.78 -0.98
C ASP A 502 -41.41 84.23 -1.56
N ASP A 503 -42.22 84.91 -0.75
CA ASP A 503 -43.20 85.89 -1.22
C ASP A 503 -43.53 86.85 -0.05
N GLU A 504 -42.63 87.81 0.19
CA GLU A 504 -42.99 89.12 0.72
C GLU A 504 -43.22 90.07 -0.47
N ALA A 505 -44.45 90.51 -0.71
CA ALA A 505 -44.75 91.84 -1.24
C ALA A 505 -46.26 92.18 -1.13
N ASP A 506 -46.51 93.31 -0.46
CA ASP A 506 -47.73 94.14 -0.33
C ASP A 506 -48.83 93.75 0.68
#